data_AF-A0A752BT53-F1
#
_entry.id   AF-A0A752BT53-F1
#
_cell.length_a   1.000
_cell.length_b   1.000
_cell.length_c   1.000
_cell.angle_alpha   90.00
_cell.angle_beta   90.00
_cell.angle_gamma   90.00
#
_symmetry.space_group_name_H-M   'P 1'
#
loop_
_entity.id
_entity.type
_entity.pdbx_description
1 polymer ?
#
loop_
_entity_poly.entity_id
_entity_poly.type
_entity_poly.pdbx_seq_one_letter_code
_entity_poly.pdbx_strand_id
1 'polypeptide(L)'
;IPINGIFNSHIGIFGNTGSGKSNSLAKIYSELFTCIGKRLFKKSMFVFIDFNGEYKPIHNQLNDKSNYIVLDTHLKNGNQKLKIKKSEFWDVELLSVLFSATEKTQKPFLNILVRNRLKYGDELNDYFHETIRVMFGQNQHRETISVLRSIINIVNPAKSKEINSELSEFSWYSKGESNKYYRNGSFYNTPDGYLAHLPSLTDTNIDIETLSSFQQIIVRATLQLINSVSRNYVQYEHISPLIAKINASTGSLEKVIEIIYDIEIEAKPLLFISLKNCNQETKKTIPMLIAKCSFLEHKKKDASKNSFHLI
;
A
#
# COMPACT_ATOMS: atom_id res chain seq x y z
N ILE A 1 -30.05 -29.91 -6.38
CA ILE A 1 -28.59 -30.06 -6.15
C ILE A 1 -28.32 -29.75 -4.67
N PRO A 2 -27.50 -30.53 -3.95
CA PRO A 2 -27.17 -30.24 -2.55
C PRO A 2 -26.48 -28.89 -2.40
N ILE A 3 -27.00 -28.02 -1.53
CA ILE A 3 -26.46 -26.66 -1.27
C ILE A 3 -24.98 -26.74 -0.86
N ASN A 4 -24.65 -27.68 0.04
CA ASN A 4 -23.28 -27.88 0.51
C ASN A 4 -22.30 -28.33 -0.59
N GLY A 5 -22.78 -29.00 -1.65
CA GLY A 5 -21.91 -29.42 -2.76
C GLY A 5 -21.50 -28.24 -3.65
N ILE A 6 -22.41 -27.27 -3.83
CA ILE A 6 -22.16 -26.08 -4.65
C ILE A 6 -21.39 -25.01 -3.87
N PHE A 7 -21.87 -24.64 -2.68
CA PHE A 7 -21.39 -23.43 -1.99
C PHE A 7 -20.24 -23.67 -1.01
N ASN A 8 -19.87 -24.92 -0.72
CA ASN A 8 -18.64 -25.21 0.04
C ASN A 8 -17.43 -25.47 -0.87
N SER A 9 -17.60 -25.34 -2.19
CA SER A 9 -16.56 -25.55 -3.20
C SER A 9 -16.34 -24.27 -4.02
N HIS A 10 -15.29 -24.27 -4.86
CA HIS A 10 -15.01 -23.14 -5.74
C HIS A 10 -15.88 -23.27 -7.01
N ILE A 11 -16.55 -22.18 -7.40
CA ILE A 11 -17.43 -22.16 -8.57
C ILE A 11 -16.78 -21.31 -9.66
N GLY A 12 -16.70 -21.87 -10.88
CA GLY A 12 -16.34 -21.13 -12.10
C GLY A 12 -17.52 -21.10 -13.07
N ILE A 13 -17.93 -19.91 -13.51
CA ILE A 13 -18.96 -19.74 -14.54
C ILE A 13 -18.29 -19.20 -15.81
N PHE A 14 -18.31 -19.99 -16.88
CA PHE A 14 -17.67 -19.68 -18.16
C PHE A 14 -18.70 -19.36 -19.24
N GLY A 15 -18.33 -18.46 -20.15
CA GLY A 15 -19.18 -18.06 -21.27
C GLY A 15 -18.67 -16.80 -21.95
N ASN A 16 -19.02 -16.61 -23.22
CA ASN A 16 -18.63 -15.43 -23.99
C ASN A 16 -19.27 -14.14 -23.45
N THR A 17 -18.81 -12.98 -23.91
CA THR A 17 -19.47 -11.70 -23.62
C THR A 17 -20.94 -11.76 -24.04
N GLY A 18 -21.85 -11.27 -23.19
CA GLY A 18 -23.30 -11.31 -23.47
C GLY A 18 -24.01 -12.64 -23.17
N SER A 19 -23.29 -13.72 -22.80
CA SER A 19 -23.90 -15.03 -22.49
C SER A 19 -24.68 -15.11 -21.17
N GLY A 20 -24.80 -14.00 -20.43
CA GLY A 20 -25.55 -13.96 -19.17
C GLY A 20 -24.81 -14.47 -17.94
N LYS A 21 -23.47 -14.55 -17.94
CA LYS A 21 -22.66 -14.99 -16.78
C LYS A 21 -23.05 -14.29 -15.47
N SER A 22 -23.07 -12.95 -15.46
CA SER A 22 -23.41 -12.16 -14.27
C SER A 22 -24.85 -12.38 -13.83
N ASN A 23 -25.77 -12.60 -14.77
CA ASN A 23 -27.17 -12.92 -14.48
C ASN A 23 -27.29 -14.30 -13.81
N SER A 24 -26.58 -15.31 -14.32
CA SER A 24 -26.52 -16.63 -13.71
C SER A 24 -25.98 -16.57 -12.28
N LEU A 25 -24.87 -15.85 -12.06
CA LEU A 25 -24.29 -15.66 -10.72
C LEU A 25 -25.28 -14.94 -9.79
N ALA A 26 -25.88 -13.83 -10.27
CA ALA A 26 -26.85 -13.05 -9.51
C ALA A 26 -28.07 -13.88 -9.10
N LYS A 27 -28.59 -14.72 -10.00
CA LYS A 27 -29.72 -15.60 -9.73
C LYS A 27 -29.37 -16.67 -8.70
N ILE A 28 -28.22 -17.34 -8.85
CA ILE A 28 -27.75 -18.37 -7.91
C ILE A 28 -27.67 -17.82 -6.48
N TYR A 29 -27.05 -16.64 -6.30
CA TYR A 29 -26.89 -16.05 -4.98
C TYR A 29 -28.17 -15.42 -4.44
N SER A 30 -28.99 -14.78 -5.28
CA SER A 30 -30.29 -14.24 -4.86
C SER A 30 -31.23 -15.36 -4.35
N GLU A 31 -31.26 -16.51 -5.04
CA GLU A 31 -32.02 -17.68 -4.59
C GLU A 31 -31.46 -18.26 -3.28
N LEU A 32 -30.13 -18.37 -3.14
CA LEU A 32 -29.50 -18.83 -1.91
C LEU A 32 -29.89 -17.97 -0.72
N PHE A 33 -29.78 -16.64 -0.87
CA PHE A 33 -30.07 -15.68 0.18
C PHE A 33 -31.57 -15.66 0.54
N THR A 34 -32.44 -15.80 -0.46
CA THR A 34 -33.89 -15.89 -0.23
C THR A 34 -34.27 -17.17 0.50
N CYS A 35 -33.69 -18.32 0.11
CA CYS A 35 -34.04 -19.62 0.68
C CYS A 35 -33.53 -19.81 2.11
N ILE A 36 -32.25 -19.49 2.38
CA ILE A 36 -31.59 -19.83 3.65
C ILE A 36 -30.81 -18.68 4.31
N GLY A 37 -30.95 -17.44 3.81
CA GLY A 37 -30.20 -16.28 4.28
C GLY A 37 -30.25 -16.06 5.79
N LYS A 38 -31.42 -16.26 6.43
CA LYS A 38 -31.58 -16.10 7.90
C LYS A 38 -30.61 -16.95 8.73
N ARG A 39 -30.30 -18.17 8.28
CA ARG A 39 -29.33 -19.06 8.94
C ARG A 39 -27.91 -18.78 8.46
N LEU A 40 -27.76 -18.52 7.16
CA LEU A 40 -26.49 -18.32 6.49
C LEU A 40 -25.75 -17.07 7.00
N PHE A 41 -26.44 -15.93 7.07
CA PHE A 41 -25.88 -14.65 7.49
C PHE A 41 -25.39 -14.60 8.95
N LYS A 42 -25.75 -15.58 9.77
CA LYS A 42 -25.23 -15.70 11.14
C LYS A 42 -23.80 -16.26 11.21
N LYS A 43 -23.35 -16.95 10.16
CA LYS A 43 -22.06 -17.68 10.14
C LYS A 43 -21.25 -17.45 8.87
N SER A 44 -21.78 -16.71 7.91
CA SER A 44 -21.19 -16.54 6.59
C SER A 44 -21.17 -15.07 6.20
N MET A 45 -20.01 -14.61 5.74
CA MET A 45 -19.82 -13.32 5.11
C MET A 45 -19.64 -13.51 3.60
N PHE A 46 -20.30 -12.69 2.80
CA PHE A 46 -20.19 -12.70 1.34
C PHE A 46 -19.70 -11.34 0.87
N VAL A 47 -18.66 -11.34 0.05
CA VAL A 47 -18.10 -10.14 -0.55
C VAL A 47 -18.17 -10.25 -2.06
N PHE A 48 -18.96 -9.39 -2.69
CA PHE A 48 -19.11 -9.30 -4.14
C PHE A 48 -18.20 -8.21 -4.69
N ILE A 49 -17.30 -8.60 -5.59
CA ILE A 49 -16.48 -7.69 -6.37
C ILE A 49 -17.22 -7.36 -7.67
N ASP A 50 -17.89 -6.22 -7.67
CA ASP A 50 -18.75 -5.79 -8.76
C ASP A 50 -17.98 -4.92 -9.78
N PHE A 51 -17.38 -5.57 -10.78
CA PHE A 51 -16.59 -4.88 -11.81
C PHE A 51 -17.40 -3.90 -12.66
N ASN A 52 -18.70 -4.12 -12.84
CA ASN A 52 -19.54 -3.39 -13.80
C ASN A 52 -20.78 -2.72 -13.18
N GLY A 53 -21.04 -2.92 -11.89
CA GLY A 53 -22.23 -2.40 -11.21
C GLY A 53 -23.48 -3.27 -11.37
N GLU A 54 -23.33 -4.56 -11.70
CA GLU A 54 -24.42 -5.46 -12.06
C GLU A 54 -25.16 -6.06 -10.85
N TYR A 55 -24.57 -6.04 -9.66
CA TYR A 55 -25.13 -6.69 -8.47
C TYR A 55 -25.93 -5.74 -7.55
N LYS A 56 -26.08 -4.47 -7.93
CA LYS A 56 -26.86 -3.47 -7.19
C LYS A 56 -28.32 -3.89 -6.90
N PRO A 57 -29.04 -4.59 -7.79
CA PRO A 57 -30.39 -5.08 -7.48
C PRO A 57 -30.43 -6.03 -6.26
N ILE A 58 -29.43 -6.90 -6.07
CA ILE A 58 -29.36 -7.81 -4.92
C ILE A 58 -29.18 -7.02 -3.62
N HIS A 59 -28.32 -6.00 -3.64
CA HIS A 59 -28.17 -5.08 -2.52
C HIS A 59 -29.49 -4.39 -2.16
N ASN A 60 -30.22 -3.87 -3.14
CA ASN A 60 -31.50 -3.18 -2.90
C ASN A 60 -32.54 -4.10 -2.24
N GLN A 61 -32.57 -5.39 -2.62
CA GLN A 61 -33.47 -6.38 -2.02
C GLN A 61 -33.11 -6.73 -0.56
N LEU A 62 -31.82 -6.63 -0.20
CA LEU A 62 -31.28 -7.06 1.09
C LEU A 62 -30.58 -5.90 1.83
N ASN A 63 -31.12 -4.69 1.73
CA ASN A 63 -30.47 -3.46 2.20
C ASN A 63 -30.18 -3.44 3.72
N ASP A 64 -31.01 -4.09 4.53
CA ASP A 64 -30.83 -4.23 5.97
C ASP A 64 -29.67 -5.18 6.32
N LYS A 65 -29.35 -6.12 5.42
CA LYS A 65 -28.25 -7.10 5.56
C LYS A 65 -27.02 -6.80 4.70
N SER A 66 -27.04 -5.72 3.91
CA SER A 66 -25.96 -5.44 2.97
C SER A 66 -25.44 -4.00 2.98
N ASN A 67 -24.18 -3.86 2.61
CA ASN A 67 -23.52 -2.59 2.32
C ASN A 67 -23.07 -2.57 0.85
N TYR A 68 -23.19 -1.43 0.18
CA TYR A 68 -22.72 -1.22 -1.19
C TYR A 68 -21.73 -0.06 -1.21
N ILE A 69 -20.46 -0.36 -1.50
CA ILE A 69 -19.36 0.60 -1.56
C ILE A 69 -19.05 0.86 -3.03
N VAL A 70 -19.11 2.11 -3.45
CA VAL A 70 -18.75 2.56 -4.80
C VAL A 70 -17.37 3.21 -4.76
N LEU A 71 -16.38 2.50 -5.30
CA LEU A 71 -15.03 3.01 -5.43
C LEU A 71 -14.88 3.76 -6.76
N ASP A 72 -14.18 4.89 -6.73
CA ASP A 72 -13.99 5.75 -7.89
C ASP A 72 -12.59 6.36 -7.88
N THR A 73 -11.81 6.10 -8.93
CA THR A 73 -10.46 6.67 -9.08
C THR A 73 -10.42 7.91 -9.96
N HIS A 74 -11.51 8.19 -10.68
CA HIS A 74 -11.62 9.32 -11.60
C HIS A 74 -11.98 10.62 -10.86
N LEU A 75 -12.71 10.51 -9.74
CA LEU A 75 -12.96 11.65 -8.85
C LEU A 75 -11.67 12.11 -8.16
N LYS A 76 -11.60 13.41 -7.85
CA LYS A 76 -10.41 14.03 -7.21
C LYS A 76 -10.08 13.38 -5.86
N ASN A 77 -11.08 13.18 -5.01
CA ASN A 77 -10.93 12.61 -3.67
C ASN A 77 -11.48 11.17 -3.54
N GLY A 78 -11.88 10.57 -4.67
CA GLY A 78 -12.68 9.35 -4.70
C GLY A 78 -14.16 9.56 -4.39
N ASN A 79 -14.90 8.46 -4.23
CA ASN A 79 -16.31 8.45 -3.83
C ASN A 79 -16.47 7.88 -2.42
N GLN A 80 -16.50 6.55 -2.30
CA GLN A 80 -16.40 5.84 -1.02
C GLN A 80 -15.04 5.12 -0.95
N LYS A 81 -14.66 4.72 0.27
CA LYS A 81 -13.37 4.07 0.54
C LYS A 81 -13.54 2.75 1.29
N LEU A 82 -12.67 1.81 1.01
CA LEU A 82 -12.47 0.60 1.81
C LEU A 82 -11.70 0.97 3.06
N LYS A 83 -12.26 0.62 4.22
CA LYS A 83 -11.63 0.85 5.50
C LYS A 83 -10.69 -0.30 5.82
N ILE A 84 -9.41 0.01 6.04
CA ILE A 84 -8.38 -0.95 6.45
C ILE A 84 -7.85 -0.49 7.80
N LYS A 85 -7.75 -1.42 8.75
CA LYS A 85 -7.25 -1.07 10.08
C LYS A 85 -5.74 -0.79 10.05
N LYS A 86 -5.28 0.12 10.90
CA LYS A 86 -3.85 0.45 11.04
C LYS A 86 -2.98 -0.80 11.30
N SER A 87 -3.44 -1.75 12.12
CA SER A 87 -2.70 -3.00 12.38
C SER A 87 -2.62 -3.96 11.19
N GLU A 88 -3.56 -3.86 10.24
CA GLU A 88 -3.58 -4.68 9.02
C GLU A 88 -2.79 -4.03 7.89
N PHE A 89 -2.79 -2.70 7.83
CA PHE A 89 -2.14 -1.94 6.77
C PHE A 89 -0.62 -2.16 6.71
N TRP A 90 0.03 -2.21 7.88
CA TRP A 90 1.48 -2.43 8.01
C TRP A 90 1.85 -3.92 8.02
N ASP A 91 1.25 -4.70 7.14
CA ASP A 91 1.58 -6.10 6.89
C ASP A 91 2.34 -6.26 5.58
N VAL A 92 3.42 -7.05 5.61
CA VAL A 92 4.32 -7.22 4.47
C VAL A 92 3.61 -7.83 3.27
N GLU A 93 2.71 -8.76 3.51
CA GLU A 93 1.98 -9.41 2.42
C GLU A 93 0.95 -8.46 1.82
N LEU A 94 0.27 -7.66 2.65
CA LEU A 94 -0.65 -6.64 2.17
C LEU A 94 0.06 -5.59 1.32
N LEU A 95 1.18 -5.05 1.81
CA LEU A 95 2.01 -4.09 1.07
C LEU A 95 2.56 -4.71 -0.23
N SER A 96 2.90 -6.00 -0.21
CA SER A 96 3.34 -6.71 -1.41
C SER A 96 2.24 -6.79 -2.47
N VAL A 97 0.98 -7.00 -2.07
CA VAL A 97 -0.16 -6.99 -2.99
C VAL A 97 -0.43 -5.57 -3.51
N LEU A 98 -0.46 -4.57 -2.62
CA LEU A 98 -0.74 -3.18 -2.98
C LEU A 98 0.25 -2.63 -4.01
N PHE A 99 1.54 -2.98 -3.88
CA PHE A 99 2.61 -2.46 -4.74
C PHE A 99 3.17 -3.50 -5.72
N SER A 100 2.47 -4.64 -5.87
CA SER A 100 2.86 -5.75 -6.75
C SER A 100 4.33 -6.13 -6.59
N ALA A 101 4.79 -6.31 -5.36
CA ALA A 101 6.20 -6.56 -5.03
C ALA A 101 6.66 -7.95 -5.49
N THR A 102 7.88 -8.06 -6.02
CA THR A 102 8.48 -9.34 -6.37
C THR A 102 8.94 -10.13 -5.13
N GLU A 103 8.73 -11.44 -5.15
CA GLU A 103 9.00 -12.33 -4.01
C GLU A 103 10.48 -12.35 -3.58
N LYS A 104 11.42 -12.37 -4.53
CA LYS A 104 12.84 -12.61 -4.22
C LYS A 104 13.57 -11.43 -3.60
N THR A 105 13.24 -10.20 -3.99
CA THR A 105 14.07 -9.02 -3.63
C THR A 105 13.25 -7.90 -3.02
N GLN A 106 12.05 -7.63 -3.55
CA GLN A 106 11.21 -6.52 -3.09
C GLN A 106 10.43 -6.88 -1.81
N LYS A 107 9.98 -8.12 -1.66
CA LYS A 107 9.31 -8.57 -0.44
C LYS A 107 10.25 -8.63 0.78
N PRO A 108 11.51 -9.10 0.68
CA PRO A 108 12.49 -8.92 1.76
C PRO A 108 12.73 -7.46 2.13
N PHE A 109 12.77 -6.55 1.15
CA PHE A 109 12.87 -5.12 1.41
C PHE A 109 11.66 -4.59 2.21
N LEU A 110 10.44 -4.97 1.83
CA LEU A 110 9.22 -4.61 2.56
C LEU A 110 9.20 -5.19 3.99
N ASN A 111 9.73 -6.39 4.20
CA ASN A 111 9.91 -6.95 5.55
C ASN A 111 10.76 -6.03 6.44
N ILE A 112 11.89 -5.55 5.92
CA ILE A 112 12.77 -4.65 6.67
C ILE A 112 12.07 -3.31 6.92
N LEU A 113 11.34 -2.78 5.94
CA LEU A 113 10.56 -1.55 6.07
C LEU A 113 9.54 -1.65 7.21
N VAL A 114 8.73 -2.70 7.25
CA VAL A 114 7.73 -2.93 8.32
C VAL A 114 8.42 -3.10 9.67
N ARG A 115 9.51 -3.87 9.74
CA ARG A 115 10.28 -4.06 10.98
C ARG A 115 10.88 -2.75 11.49
N ASN A 116 11.40 -1.91 10.60
CA ASN A 116 11.95 -0.60 10.95
C ASN A 116 10.86 0.36 11.41
N ARG A 117 9.66 0.29 10.85
CA ARG A 117 8.51 1.01 11.42
C ARG A 117 8.26 0.61 12.87
N LEU A 118 8.27 -0.68 13.19
CA LEU A 118 8.08 -1.13 14.58
C LEU A 118 9.20 -0.66 15.51
N LYS A 119 10.45 -0.63 15.01
CA LYS A 119 11.62 -0.18 15.78
C LYS A 119 11.59 1.32 16.09
N TYR A 120 11.35 2.15 15.09
CA TYR A 120 11.37 3.62 15.23
C TYR A 120 10.00 4.21 15.60
N GLY A 121 8.96 3.37 15.68
CA GLY A 121 7.60 3.81 15.98
C GLY A 121 7.14 4.92 15.04
N ASP A 122 6.47 5.91 15.60
CA ASP A 122 6.02 7.12 14.90
C ASP A 122 7.09 8.24 14.92
N GLU A 123 8.31 7.96 15.40
CA GLU A 123 9.44 8.89 15.37
C GLU A 123 10.21 8.74 14.04
N LEU A 124 9.89 9.57 13.06
CA LEU A 124 10.56 9.58 11.75
C LEU A 124 11.87 10.38 11.74
N ASN A 125 12.05 11.32 12.67
CA ASN A 125 13.19 12.25 12.66
C ASN A 125 14.52 11.56 12.89
N ASP A 126 14.63 10.74 13.93
CA ASP A 126 15.84 9.98 14.20
C ASP A 126 16.20 9.08 13.02
N TYR A 127 15.20 8.41 12.44
CA TYR A 127 15.42 7.58 11.27
C TYR A 127 15.86 8.39 10.04
N PHE A 128 15.28 9.58 9.82
CA PHE A 128 15.64 10.48 8.74
C PHE A 128 17.08 11.00 8.89
N HIS A 129 17.44 11.56 10.04
CA HIS A 129 18.78 12.11 10.28
C HIS A 129 19.86 11.03 10.28
N GLU A 130 19.60 9.86 10.87
CA GLU A 130 20.52 8.72 10.80
C GLU A 130 20.71 8.24 9.36
N THR A 131 19.63 8.20 8.57
CA THR A 131 19.72 7.82 7.14
C THR A 131 20.61 8.80 6.37
N ILE A 132 20.49 10.11 6.62
CA ILE A 132 21.34 11.12 5.95
C ILE A 132 22.80 10.98 6.39
N ARG A 133 23.05 10.71 7.67
CA ARG A 133 24.42 10.43 8.16
C ARG A 133 25.02 9.21 7.49
N VAL A 134 24.25 8.12 7.36
CA VAL A 134 24.65 6.90 6.65
C VAL A 134 24.91 7.16 5.17
N MET A 135 24.05 7.96 4.53
CA MET A 135 24.16 8.36 3.13
C MET A 135 25.49 9.05 2.80
N PHE A 136 25.93 9.97 3.65
CA PHE A 136 27.23 10.66 3.51
C PHE A 136 28.41 9.93 4.18
N GLY A 137 28.20 8.69 4.62
CA GLY A 137 29.20 7.85 5.27
C GLY A 137 30.33 7.38 4.35
N GLN A 138 30.96 6.27 4.71
CA GLN A 138 32.09 5.73 3.94
C GLN A 138 31.67 5.26 2.54
N ASN A 139 30.55 4.56 2.45
CA ASN A 139 30.02 3.97 1.22
C ASN A 139 28.91 4.87 0.64
N GLN A 140 29.30 5.95 -0.02
CA GLN A 140 28.37 6.84 -0.72
C GLN A 140 27.93 6.21 -2.04
N HIS A 141 26.72 6.52 -2.50
CA HIS A 141 26.16 5.99 -3.74
C HIS A 141 25.50 7.09 -4.55
N ARG A 142 25.77 7.10 -5.86
CA ARG A 142 25.41 8.19 -6.79
C ARG A 142 23.93 8.56 -6.75
N GLU A 143 23.06 7.58 -6.60
CA GLU A 143 21.62 7.72 -6.71
C GLU A 143 20.98 8.37 -5.46
N THR A 144 21.66 8.31 -4.32
CA THR A 144 21.06 8.62 -3.01
C THR A 144 20.57 10.06 -2.88
N ILE A 145 21.28 11.06 -3.40
CA ILE A 145 20.80 12.46 -3.45
C ILE A 145 19.50 12.56 -4.25
N SER A 146 19.43 11.94 -5.43
CA SER A 146 18.22 11.98 -6.27
C SER A 146 17.03 11.31 -5.58
N VAL A 147 17.29 10.15 -4.95
CA VAL A 147 16.29 9.41 -4.17
C VAL A 147 15.79 10.24 -3.00
N LEU A 148 16.67 10.89 -2.23
CA LEU A 148 16.29 11.77 -1.13
C LEU A 148 15.45 12.96 -1.60
N ARG A 149 15.87 13.62 -2.70
CA ARG A 149 15.15 14.77 -3.28
C ARG A 149 13.69 14.45 -3.62
N SER A 150 13.38 13.21 -3.97
CA SER A 150 12.01 12.77 -4.30
C SER A 150 11.01 12.91 -3.15
N ILE A 151 11.47 12.94 -1.89
CA ILE A 151 10.61 13.04 -0.70
C ILE A 151 10.68 14.39 -0.01
N ILE A 152 11.56 15.30 -0.40
CA ILE A 152 11.76 16.60 0.28
C ILE A 152 10.47 17.42 0.34
N ASN A 153 9.68 17.45 -0.74
CA ASN A 153 8.40 18.15 -0.75
C ASN A 153 7.34 17.51 0.16
N ILE A 154 7.51 16.24 0.54
CA ILE A 154 6.63 15.54 1.49
C ILE A 154 7.08 15.83 2.91
N VAL A 155 8.39 15.74 3.20
CA VAL A 155 8.92 15.83 4.57
C VAL A 155 9.11 17.27 5.05
N ASN A 156 9.38 18.22 4.15
CA ASN A 156 9.54 19.63 4.48
C ASN A 156 9.07 20.53 3.32
N PRO A 157 7.75 20.67 3.12
CA PRO A 157 7.20 21.48 2.03
C PRO A 157 7.68 22.94 2.07
N ALA A 158 7.85 23.51 3.28
CA ALA A 158 8.22 24.91 3.48
C ALA A 158 9.63 25.23 2.98
N LYS A 159 10.63 24.40 3.32
CA LYS A 159 12.03 24.58 2.89
C LYS A 159 12.40 23.72 1.68
N SER A 160 11.43 23.16 0.97
CA SER A 160 11.68 22.22 -0.12
C SER A 160 12.61 22.79 -1.20
N LYS A 161 12.45 24.06 -1.58
CA LYS A 161 13.32 24.73 -2.56
C LYS A 161 14.75 24.93 -2.05
N GLU A 162 14.90 25.36 -0.79
CA GLU A 162 16.20 25.59 -0.14
C GLU A 162 16.99 24.28 -0.05
N ILE A 163 16.37 23.23 0.48
CA ILE A 163 16.99 21.90 0.60
C ILE A 163 17.39 21.34 -0.76
N ASN A 164 16.54 21.49 -1.78
CA ASN A 164 16.89 21.06 -3.13
C ASN A 164 18.06 21.84 -3.73
N SER A 165 18.19 23.14 -3.41
CA SER A 165 19.33 23.96 -3.81
C SER A 165 20.61 23.46 -3.13
N GLU A 166 20.60 23.30 -1.82
CA GLU A 166 21.72 22.77 -1.03
C GLU A 166 22.22 21.43 -1.58
N LEU A 167 21.31 20.48 -1.81
CA LEU A 167 21.64 19.16 -2.36
C LEU A 167 22.19 19.21 -3.79
N SER A 168 21.80 20.22 -4.59
CA SER A 168 22.24 20.36 -5.98
C SER A 168 23.69 20.83 -6.12
N GLU A 169 24.28 21.37 -5.06
CA GLU A 169 25.69 21.78 -5.03
C GLU A 169 26.66 20.60 -4.98
N PHE A 170 26.15 19.41 -4.66
CA PHE A 170 26.92 18.18 -4.63
C PHE A 170 26.82 17.44 -5.97
N SER A 171 27.99 17.13 -6.52
CA SER A 171 28.16 16.37 -7.76
C SER A 171 28.77 15.02 -7.45
N TRP A 172 28.40 14.00 -8.23
CA TRP A 172 29.01 12.69 -8.10
C TRP A 172 30.32 12.62 -8.88
N TYR A 173 31.36 12.09 -8.25
CA TYR A 173 32.63 11.86 -8.91
C TYR A 173 33.14 10.45 -8.63
N SER A 174 33.59 9.79 -9.69
CA SER A 174 34.16 8.44 -9.65
C SER A 174 35.56 8.47 -10.23
N LYS A 175 36.57 8.27 -9.38
CA LYS A 175 37.96 8.03 -9.77
C LYS A 175 38.49 6.83 -8.99
N GLY A 176 38.59 5.68 -9.65
CA GLY A 176 39.11 4.46 -9.03
C GLY A 176 38.26 3.98 -7.84
N GLU A 177 38.90 3.72 -6.70
CA GLU A 177 38.27 3.12 -5.51
C GLU A 177 37.51 4.11 -4.61
N SER A 178 37.63 5.43 -4.83
CA SER A 178 37.03 6.46 -3.96
C SER A 178 35.84 7.16 -4.63
N ASN A 179 34.70 6.47 -4.65
CA ASN A 179 33.43 7.03 -5.10
C ASN A 179 32.83 7.96 -4.03
N LYS A 180 32.72 9.26 -4.34
CA LYS A 180 32.26 10.28 -3.37
C LYS A 180 31.44 11.39 -4.03
N TYR A 181 30.66 12.08 -3.21
CA TYR A 181 30.07 13.37 -3.52
C TYR A 181 31.08 14.50 -3.30
N TYR A 182 31.12 15.43 -4.26
CA TYR A 182 32.00 16.58 -4.29
C TYR A 182 31.22 17.87 -4.37
N ARG A 183 31.68 18.89 -3.65
CA ARG A 183 31.22 20.27 -3.73
C ARG A 183 32.41 21.16 -4.04
N ASN A 184 32.30 21.99 -5.08
CA ASN A 184 33.38 22.89 -5.52
C ASN A 184 34.75 22.20 -5.67
N GLY A 185 34.78 20.98 -6.22
CA GLY A 185 36.00 20.21 -6.44
C GLY A 185 36.60 19.53 -5.19
N SER A 186 35.97 19.64 -4.02
CA SER A 186 36.40 18.99 -2.78
C SER A 186 35.36 17.99 -2.27
N PHE A 187 35.81 16.96 -1.55
CA PHE A 187 34.94 16.03 -0.81
C PHE A 187 35.23 16.14 0.69
N TYR A 188 34.35 15.58 1.52
CA TYR A 188 34.49 15.62 2.97
C TYR A 188 34.75 14.21 3.52
N ASN A 189 35.56 14.12 4.57
CA ASN A 189 35.95 12.84 5.17
C ASN A 189 34.93 12.30 6.18
N THR A 190 33.98 13.12 6.61
CA THR A 190 32.97 12.77 7.62
C THR A 190 31.58 13.20 7.17
N PRO A 191 30.51 12.50 7.60
CA PRO A 191 29.14 12.94 7.37
C PRO A 191 28.88 14.38 7.86
N ASP A 192 29.42 14.76 9.03
CA ASP A 192 29.25 16.12 9.56
C ASP A 192 29.86 17.20 8.65
N GLY A 193 30.95 16.89 7.93
CA GLY A 193 31.52 17.81 6.94
C GLY A 193 30.58 18.07 5.75
N TYR A 194 29.83 17.05 5.32
CA TYR A 194 28.77 17.23 4.32
C TYR A 194 27.58 18.02 4.90
N LEU A 195 27.12 17.62 6.08
CA LEU A 195 25.92 18.19 6.73
C LEU A 195 26.09 19.66 7.11
N ALA A 196 27.31 20.12 7.41
CA ALA A 196 27.61 21.55 7.65
C ALA A 196 27.26 22.46 6.45
N HIS A 197 27.04 21.89 5.27
CA HIS A 197 26.65 22.60 4.05
C HIS A 197 25.21 22.32 3.62
N LEU A 198 24.45 21.61 4.47
CA LEU A 198 23.05 21.27 4.27
C LEU A 198 22.23 21.71 5.50
N PRO A 199 22.29 22.98 5.94
CA PRO A 199 21.65 23.41 7.17
C PRO A 199 20.13 23.23 7.13
N SER A 200 19.47 23.54 6.00
CA SER A 200 18.02 23.37 5.87
C SER A 200 17.61 21.90 5.92
N LEU A 201 18.42 21.01 5.35
CA LEU A 201 18.20 19.57 5.46
C LEU A 201 18.44 19.06 6.89
N THR A 202 19.51 19.54 7.54
CA THR A 202 19.89 19.13 8.89
C THR A 202 18.88 19.57 9.93
N ASP A 203 18.29 20.75 9.76
CA ASP A 203 17.24 21.30 10.63
C ASP A 203 15.83 20.78 10.29
N THR A 204 15.69 19.86 9.33
CA THR A 204 14.39 19.34 8.92
C THR A 204 13.81 18.45 10.02
N ASN A 205 12.65 18.85 10.54
CA ASN A 205 11.84 18.05 11.45
C ASN A 205 10.52 17.63 10.77
N ILE A 206 10.35 16.33 10.59
CA ILE A 206 9.20 15.67 9.99
C ILE A 206 8.07 15.61 11.03
N ASP A 207 6.97 16.29 10.74
CA ASP A 207 5.72 16.12 11.47
C ASP A 207 4.91 14.95 10.86
N ILE A 208 4.99 13.79 11.51
CA ILE A 208 4.32 12.57 11.03
C ILE A 208 2.80 12.68 11.01
N GLU A 209 2.20 13.53 11.86
CA GLU A 209 0.75 13.69 11.95
C GLU A 209 0.18 14.36 10.70
N THR A 210 0.99 15.15 10.00
CA THR A 210 0.62 15.77 8.71
C THR A 210 0.69 14.79 7.53
N LEU A 211 1.31 13.62 7.71
CA LEU A 211 1.53 12.66 6.64
C LEU A 211 0.42 11.61 6.60
N SER A 212 -0.15 11.40 5.41
CA SER A 212 -1.02 10.26 5.15
C SER A 212 -0.28 8.93 5.38
N SER A 213 -1.00 7.85 5.65
CA SER A 213 -0.38 6.54 5.81
C SER A 213 0.40 6.08 4.57
N PHE A 214 0.00 6.51 3.36
CA PHE A 214 0.74 6.21 2.13
C PHE A 214 1.97 7.11 1.97
N GLN A 215 1.89 8.40 2.33
CA GLN A 215 3.06 9.27 2.39
C GLN A 215 4.11 8.76 3.38
N GLN A 216 3.67 8.22 4.52
CA GLN A 216 4.58 7.55 5.46
C GLN A 216 5.26 6.33 4.84
N ILE A 217 4.57 5.53 4.00
CA ILE A 217 5.22 4.44 3.25
C ILE A 217 6.25 5.01 2.28
N ILE A 218 5.92 6.04 1.50
CA ILE A 218 6.84 6.67 0.54
C ILE A 218 8.11 7.11 1.25
N VAL A 219 7.98 7.90 2.33
CA VAL A 219 9.12 8.40 3.10
C VAL A 219 9.95 7.24 3.66
N ARG A 220 9.31 6.27 4.34
CA ARG A 220 10.03 5.13 4.93
C ARG A 220 10.71 4.24 3.89
N ALA A 221 10.06 3.99 2.75
CA ALA A 221 10.61 3.20 1.66
C ALA A 221 11.82 3.89 1.03
N THR A 222 11.74 5.20 0.80
CA THR A 222 12.86 5.98 0.27
C THR A 222 14.05 5.98 1.23
N LEU A 223 13.81 6.24 2.52
CA LEU A 223 14.88 6.19 3.53
C LEU A 223 15.48 4.78 3.67
N GLN A 224 14.63 3.75 3.61
CA GLN A 224 15.08 2.36 3.62
C GLN A 224 15.94 2.02 2.39
N LEU A 225 15.60 2.53 1.21
CA LEU A 225 16.40 2.35 0.00
C LEU A 225 17.78 2.98 0.17
N ILE A 226 17.83 4.23 0.63
CA ILE A 226 19.11 4.94 0.89
C ILE A 226 19.97 4.13 1.86
N ASN A 227 19.41 3.74 3.02
CA ASN A 227 20.15 2.93 3.99
C ASN A 227 20.63 1.59 3.43
N SER A 228 19.79 0.89 2.67
CA SER A 228 20.11 -0.45 2.16
C SER A 228 21.21 -0.38 1.10
N VAL A 229 21.20 0.65 0.25
CA VAL A 229 22.23 0.87 -0.77
C VAL A 229 23.52 1.35 -0.11
N SER A 230 23.48 2.35 0.78
CA SER A 230 24.65 2.84 1.52
C SER A 230 25.32 1.79 2.42
N ARG A 231 24.59 0.75 2.83
CA ARG A 231 25.15 -0.40 3.57
C ARG A 231 25.52 -1.60 2.68
N ASN A 232 25.40 -1.45 1.35
CA ASN A 232 25.63 -2.50 0.36
C ASN A 232 24.79 -3.77 0.58
N TYR A 233 23.61 -3.65 1.19
CA TYR A 233 22.68 -4.77 1.41
C TYR A 233 21.85 -5.08 0.17
N VAL A 234 21.59 -4.09 -0.68
CA VAL A 234 20.81 -4.24 -1.92
C VAL A 234 21.43 -3.41 -3.04
N GLN A 235 21.17 -3.82 -4.28
CA GLN A 235 21.46 -3.02 -5.48
C GLN A 235 20.27 -2.10 -5.76
N TYR A 236 20.56 -0.84 -6.13
CA TYR A 236 19.55 0.17 -6.37
C TYR A 236 18.52 -0.27 -7.43
N GLU A 237 18.98 -0.88 -8.52
CA GLU A 237 18.20 -1.30 -9.69
C GLU A 237 17.16 -2.37 -9.35
N HIS A 238 17.38 -3.15 -8.29
CA HIS A 238 16.46 -4.20 -7.88
C HIS A 238 15.27 -3.65 -7.07
N ILE A 239 15.46 -2.53 -6.38
CA ILE A 239 14.47 -1.93 -5.46
C ILE A 239 13.82 -0.69 -6.03
N SER A 240 14.53 0.12 -6.83
CA SER A 240 13.97 1.34 -7.44
C SER A 240 12.65 1.10 -8.21
N PRO A 241 12.41 -0.06 -8.89
CA PRO A 241 11.11 -0.33 -9.49
C PRO A 241 9.97 -0.47 -8.47
N LEU A 242 10.25 -0.95 -7.25
CA LEU A 242 9.26 -0.98 -6.16
C LEU A 242 8.91 0.44 -5.71
N ILE A 243 9.92 1.30 -5.51
CA ILE A 243 9.69 2.70 -5.12
C ILE A 243 8.84 3.43 -6.18
N ALA A 244 9.14 3.21 -7.46
CA ALA A 244 8.34 3.77 -8.55
C ALA A 244 6.87 3.29 -8.51
N LYS A 245 6.62 2.00 -8.25
CA LYS A 245 5.25 1.46 -8.09
C LYS A 245 4.53 2.04 -6.88
N ILE A 246 5.20 2.21 -5.74
CA ILE A 246 4.63 2.86 -4.56
C ILE A 246 4.15 4.27 -4.91
N ASN A 247 5.03 5.07 -5.54
CA ASN A 247 4.70 6.45 -5.93
C ASN A 247 3.56 6.51 -6.96
N ALA A 248 3.58 5.65 -7.98
CA ALA A 248 2.56 5.65 -9.04
C ALA A 248 1.17 5.22 -8.55
N SER A 249 1.10 4.22 -7.66
CA SER A 249 -0.17 3.67 -7.17
C SER A 249 -0.79 4.49 -6.05
N THR A 250 0.01 5.21 -5.24
CA THR A 250 -0.45 5.95 -4.05
C THR A 250 -1.65 6.84 -4.34
N GLY A 251 -1.59 7.69 -5.37
CA GLY A 251 -2.68 8.62 -5.68
C GLY A 251 -3.99 7.94 -6.07
N SER A 252 -3.95 6.72 -6.63
CA SER A 252 -5.17 5.94 -6.90
C SER A 252 -5.67 5.23 -5.64
N LEU A 253 -4.76 4.63 -4.88
CA LEU A 253 -5.07 3.89 -3.66
C LEU A 253 -5.66 4.80 -2.57
N GLU A 254 -5.14 6.01 -2.38
CA GLU A 254 -5.67 6.98 -1.42
C GLU A 254 -7.12 7.42 -1.72
N LYS A 255 -7.56 7.34 -2.98
CA LYS A 255 -8.95 7.66 -3.36
C LYS A 255 -9.93 6.56 -2.97
N VAL A 256 -9.45 5.33 -2.81
CA VAL A 256 -10.31 4.15 -2.63
C VAL A 256 -10.06 3.39 -1.32
N ILE A 257 -9.00 3.73 -0.58
CA ILE A 257 -8.64 3.13 0.72
C ILE A 257 -8.56 4.24 1.77
N GLU A 258 -9.14 3.96 2.93
CA GLU A 258 -9.05 4.76 4.13
C GLU A 258 -8.41 3.91 5.23
N ILE A 259 -7.33 4.41 5.83
CA ILE A 259 -6.69 3.74 6.96
C ILE A 259 -7.32 4.26 8.25
N ILE A 260 -7.96 3.37 8.99
CA ILE A 260 -8.68 3.70 10.21
C ILE A 260 -8.00 3.10 11.44
N TYR A 261 -8.30 3.64 12.62
CA TYR A 261 -7.90 3.01 13.88
C TYR A 261 -8.49 1.59 14.00
N ASP A 262 -7.86 0.78 14.84
CA ASP A 262 -8.27 -0.60 15.12
C ASP A 262 -9.55 -0.65 15.98
N ILE A 263 -10.66 -0.17 15.40
CA ILE A 263 -12.00 -0.21 15.98
C ILE A 263 -12.81 -1.37 15.38
N GLU A 264 -13.76 -1.89 16.15
CA GLU A 264 -14.73 -2.84 15.63
C GLU A 264 -15.69 -2.11 14.67
N ILE A 265 -15.78 -2.63 13.45
CA ILE A 265 -16.74 -2.16 12.46
C ILE A 265 -17.90 -3.15 12.47
N GLU A 266 -19.12 -2.65 12.63
CA GLU A 266 -20.32 -3.48 12.48
C GLU A 266 -20.37 -4.02 11.04
N ALA A 267 -20.02 -5.29 10.88
CA ALA A 267 -19.95 -5.94 9.59
C ALA A 267 -21.32 -6.51 9.24
N LYS A 268 -21.94 -5.96 8.20
CA LYS A 268 -23.08 -6.62 7.57
C LYS A 268 -22.60 -7.89 6.85
N PRO A 269 -23.43 -8.96 6.84
CA PRO A 269 -23.05 -10.25 6.25
C PRO A 269 -22.86 -10.20 4.73
N LEU A 270 -23.40 -9.19 4.06
CA LEU A 270 -23.24 -8.96 2.62
C LEU A 270 -22.51 -7.65 2.36
N LEU A 271 -21.41 -7.71 1.61
CA LEU A 271 -20.67 -6.54 1.18
C LEU A 271 -20.54 -6.56 -0.34
N PHE A 272 -20.97 -5.48 -0.99
CA PHE A 272 -20.80 -5.27 -2.42
C PHE A 272 -19.79 -4.14 -2.62
N ILE A 273 -18.79 -4.37 -3.46
CA ILE A 273 -17.73 -3.40 -3.75
C ILE A 273 -17.73 -3.16 -5.26
N SER A 274 -18.27 -2.03 -5.67
CA SER A 274 -18.28 -1.62 -7.07
C SER A 274 -16.95 -1.03 -7.46
N LEU A 275 -16.33 -1.64 -8.47
CA LEU A 275 -15.11 -1.17 -9.11
C LEU A 275 -15.39 -0.49 -10.45
N LYS A 276 -16.66 -0.26 -10.81
CA LYS A 276 -17.09 0.25 -12.12
C LYS A 276 -16.27 1.44 -12.60
N ASN A 277 -16.06 2.40 -11.70
CA ASN A 277 -15.36 3.67 -11.95
C ASN A 277 -13.89 3.66 -11.47
N CYS A 278 -13.30 2.48 -11.32
CA CYS A 278 -11.89 2.33 -10.99
C CYS A 278 -11.04 2.13 -12.25
N ASN A 279 -9.81 2.66 -12.22
CA ASN A 279 -8.80 2.37 -13.22
C ASN A 279 -8.39 0.88 -13.20
N GLN A 280 -7.71 0.43 -14.25
CA GLN A 280 -7.37 -0.98 -14.43
C GLN A 280 -6.47 -1.54 -13.32
N GLU A 281 -5.55 -0.73 -12.80
CA GLU A 281 -4.66 -1.14 -11.72
C GLU A 281 -5.45 -1.38 -10.41
N THR A 282 -6.34 -0.46 -10.06
CA THR A 282 -7.20 -0.58 -8.87
C THR A 282 -8.18 -1.75 -9.03
N LYS A 283 -8.72 -1.96 -10.23
CA LYS A 283 -9.58 -3.12 -10.56
C LYS A 283 -8.90 -4.46 -10.32
N LYS A 284 -7.57 -4.54 -10.45
CA LYS A 284 -6.79 -5.75 -10.15
C LYS A 284 -6.38 -5.82 -8.67
N THR A 285 -5.99 -4.69 -8.09
CA THR A 285 -5.40 -4.62 -6.76
C THR A 285 -6.42 -4.85 -5.65
N ILE A 286 -7.60 -4.21 -5.74
CA ILE A 286 -8.63 -4.29 -4.69
C ILE A 286 -9.13 -5.72 -4.45
N PRO A 287 -9.43 -6.54 -5.48
CA PRO A 287 -9.85 -7.93 -5.25
C PRO A 287 -8.78 -8.77 -4.56
N MET A 288 -7.51 -8.62 -4.96
CA MET A 288 -6.39 -9.33 -4.32
C MET A 288 -6.20 -8.89 -2.87
N LEU A 289 -6.35 -7.59 -2.60
CA LEU A 289 -6.28 -7.00 -1.28
C LEU A 289 -7.33 -7.61 -0.35
N ILE A 290 -8.59 -7.67 -0.79
CA ILE A 290 -9.71 -8.21 -0.02
C ILE A 290 -9.50 -9.70 0.28
N ALA A 291 -9.09 -10.47 -0.73
CA ALA A 291 -8.76 -11.88 -0.56
C ALA A 291 -7.68 -12.05 0.52
N LYS A 292 -6.66 -11.18 0.50
CA LYS A 292 -5.55 -11.24 1.47
C LYS A 292 -5.97 -10.82 2.88
N CYS A 293 -6.68 -9.70 3.03
CA CYS A 293 -7.20 -9.27 4.33
C CYS A 293 -8.07 -10.35 4.96
N SER A 294 -8.98 -10.93 4.19
CA SER A 294 -9.84 -12.02 4.66
C SER A 294 -9.04 -13.23 5.11
N PHE A 295 -8.05 -13.67 4.33
CA PHE A 295 -7.18 -14.77 4.72
C PHE A 295 -6.43 -14.48 6.04
N LEU A 296 -5.91 -13.26 6.22
CA LEU A 296 -5.21 -12.84 7.44
C LEU A 296 -6.16 -12.82 8.65
N GLU A 297 -7.38 -12.31 8.50
CA GLU A 297 -8.39 -12.33 9.56
C GLU A 297 -8.79 -13.76 9.94
N HIS A 298 -8.98 -14.64 8.95
CA HIS A 298 -9.31 -16.04 9.15
C HIS A 298 -8.20 -16.82 9.85
N LYS A 299 -6.93 -16.46 9.63
CA LYS A 299 -5.79 -17.08 10.33
C LYS A 299 -5.71 -16.64 11.80
N LYS A 300 -6.14 -15.42 12.12
CA LYS A 300 -6.10 -14.85 13.49
C LYS A 300 -7.24 -15.38 14.38
N LYS A 301 -8.44 -15.54 13.82
CA LYS A 301 -9.58 -16.12 14.53
C LYS A 301 -9.47 -17.64 14.47
N ASP A 302 -9.71 -18.33 15.58
CA ASP A 302 -9.80 -19.80 15.61
C ASP A 302 -11.10 -20.26 14.90
N ALA A 303 -11.13 -20.05 13.58
CA ALA A 303 -12.32 -19.81 12.78
C ALA A 303 -13.01 -21.10 12.32
N SER A 304 -13.10 -22.11 13.19
CA SER A 304 -13.79 -23.38 12.88
C SER A 304 -15.30 -23.23 12.65
N LYS A 305 -15.90 -22.05 12.88
CA LYS A 305 -17.37 -21.86 12.87
C LYS A 305 -17.91 -20.82 11.89
N ASN A 306 -17.06 -20.01 11.24
CA ASN A 306 -17.47 -18.94 10.32
C ASN A 306 -16.84 -19.12 8.94
N SER A 307 -17.57 -18.77 7.88
CA SER A 307 -17.12 -18.89 6.48
C SER A 307 -17.09 -17.52 5.80
N PHE A 308 -16.15 -17.35 4.88
CA PHE A 308 -16.04 -16.18 4.03
C PHE A 308 -16.08 -16.61 2.58
N HIS A 309 -16.94 -15.93 1.82
CA HIS A 309 -17.18 -16.19 0.41
C HIS A 309 -16.79 -14.93 -0.37
N LEU A 310 -15.79 -15.05 -1.23
CA LEU A 310 -15.42 -14.00 -2.19
C LEU A 310 -16.04 -14.35 -3.53
N ILE A 311 -16.83 -13.42 -4.07
CA ILE A 311 -17.62 -13.57 -5.30
C ILE A 311 -17.20 -12.50 -6.30
#